data_AF-A0A7G5DIF7-F1
#
_entry.id   AF-A0A7G5DIF7-F1
#
_cell.length_a   1.000
_cell.length_b   1.000
_cell.length_c   1.000
_cell.angle_alpha   90.00
_cell.angle_beta   90.00
_cell.angle_gamma   90.00
#
_symmetry.space_group_name_H-M   'P 1'
#
loop_
_entity.id
_entity.type
_entity.pdbx_description
1 polymer ?
#
loop_
_entity_poly.entity_id
_entity_poly.type
_entity_poly.pdbx_seq_one_letter_code
_entity_poly.pdbx_strand_id
1 'polypeptide(L)'
;MEYTTHAIQRCSQRGIRQQQVQWLVDFGCHTWNRGAQVYFFDRARLKRLLLKLSSAERQLAEKAQNVYVVVVDGAVVTVGHRSPDFCVSKPGVHHHRRRPQHQAA
;
A
#
# COMPACT_ATOMS: atom_id res chain seq x y z
N MET A 1 -11.04 -7.34 3.17
CA MET A 1 -9.64 -7.60 3.57
C MET A 1 -9.64 -7.75 5.07
N GLU A 2 -9.06 -8.82 5.60
CA GLU A 2 -9.02 -9.04 7.05
C GLU A 2 -7.82 -8.33 7.68
N TYR A 3 -7.98 -7.86 8.91
CA TYR A 3 -6.91 -7.24 9.68
C TYR A 3 -6.65 -8.07 10.93
N THR A 4 -5.39 -8.39 11.17
CA THR A 4 -4.98 -8.99 12.45
C THR A 4 -5.08 -7.95 13.57
N THR A 5 -5.26 -8.41 14.82
CA THR A 5 -5.21 -7.54 16.00
C THR A 5 -3.94 -6.70 16.05
N HIS A 6 -2.81 -7.28 15.65
CA HIS A 6 -1.53 -6.57 15.54
C HIS A 6 -1.61 -5.43 14.52
N ALA A 7 -2.13 -5.68 13.31
CA ALA A 7 -2.27 -4.64 12.30
C ALA A 7 -3.19 -3.49 12.76
N ILE A 8 -4.32 -3.81 13.39
CA ILE A 8 -5.25 -2.80 13.92
C ILE A 8 -4.55 -1.93 14.96
N GLN A 9 -3.84 -2.55 15.90
CA GLN A 9 -3.08 -1.83 16.93
C GLN A 9 -2.01 -0.92 16.31
N ARG A 10 -1.31 -1.37 15.26
CA ARG A 10 -0.29 -0.58 14.56
C ARG A 10 -0.89 0.55 13.75
N CYS A 11 -2.06 0.38 13.14
CA CYS A 11 -2.82 1.45 12.51
C CYS A 11 -3.07 2.59 13.49
N SER A 12 -3.62 2.26 14.67
CA SER A 12 -3.93 3.23 15.72
C SER A 12 -2.68 3.95 16.25
N GLN A 13 -1.62 3.19 16.59
CA GLN A 13 -0.37 3.76 17.11
C GLN A 13 0.31 4.72 16.15
N ARG A 14 0.14 4.51 14.84
CA ARG A 14 0.85 5.26 13.78
C ARG A 14 -0.03 6.30 13.10
N GLY A 15 -1.29 6.43 13.51
CA GLY A 15 -2.25 7.32 12.87
C GLY A 15 -2.58 6.95 11.42
N ILE A 16 -2.42 5.66 11.07
CA ILE A 16 -2.70 5.14 9.73
C ILE A 16 -4.17 4.71 9.69
N ARG A 17 -4.94 5.30 8.78
CA ARG A 17 -6.35 4.96 8.58
C ARG A 17 -6.48 3.73 7.69
N GLN A 18 -7.51 2.92 7.93
CA GLN A 18 -7.83 1.76 7.08
C GLN A 18 -8.05 2.16 5.61
N GLN A 19 -8.60 3.36 5.36
CA GLN A 19 -8.73 3.92 4.01
C GLN A 19 -7.38 4.01 3.28
N GLN A 20 -6.31 4.40 3.98
CA GLN A 20 -4.97 4.47 3.39
C GLN A 20 -4.48 3.07 3.04
N VAL A 21 -4.71 2.08 3.92
CA VAL A 21 -4.36 0.68 3.66
C VAL A 21 -5.10 0.15 2.42
N GLN A 22 -6.40 0.44 2.31
CA GLN A 22 -7.22 0.06 1.15
C GLN A 22 -6.66 0.66 -0.14
N TRP A 23 -6.33 1.96 -0.14
CA TRP A 23 -5.71 2.60 -1.30
C TRP A 23 -4.36 1.98 -1.68
N LEU A 24 -3.54 1.60 -0.69
CA LEU A 24 -2.27 0.91 -0.96
C LEU A 24 -2.49 -0.44 -1.65
N VAL A 25 -3.51 -1.19 -1.25
CA VAL A 25 -3.74 -2.51 -1.84
C VAL A 25 -4.42 -2.41 -3.21
N ASP A 26 -5.34 -1.47 -3.42
CA ASP A 26 -6.02 -1.29 -4.71
C ASP A 26 -5.17 -0.59 -5.76
N PHE A 27 -4.45 0.47 -5.37
CA PHE A 27 -3.74 1.34 -6.31
C PHE A 27 -2.23 1.28 -6.18
N GLY A 28 -1.70 0.82 -5.04
CA GLY A 28 -0.27 0.79 -4.77
C GLY A 28 0.51 -0.22 -5.61
N CYS A 29 1.82 -0.16 -5.47
CA CYS A 29 2.74 -1.22 -5.90
C CYS A 29 2.81 -2.28 -4.81
N HIS A 30 3.17 -3.51 -5.19
CA HIS A 30 3.56 -4.51 -4.21
C HIS A 30 4.86 -5.17 -4.63
N THR A 31 5.60 -5.65 -3.63
CA THR A 31 6.73 -6.55 -3.81
C THR A 31 6.55 -7.79 -2.94
N TRP A 32 7.25 -8.85 -3.28
CA TRP A 32 7.28 -10.07 -2.48
C TRP A 32 8.53 -10.06 -1.62
N ASN A 33 8.36 -10.21 -0.31
CA ASN A 33 9.46 -10.25 0.65
C ASN A 33 9.21 -11.35 1.68
N ARG A 34 10.07 -12.39 1.69
CA ARG A 34 10.02 -13.51 2.65
C ARG A 34 8.61 -14.13 2.81
N GLY A 35 7.91 -14.38 1.71
CA GLY A 35 6.56 -14.96 1.74
C GLY A 35 5.42 -13.96 1.99
N ALA A 36 5.72 -12.69 2.23
CA ALA A 36 4.74 -11.64 2.43
C ALA A 36 4.66 -10.69 1.23
N GLN A 37 3.47 -10.18 0.95
CA GLN A 37 3.25 -9.08 0.00
C GLN A 37 3.38 -7.75 0.74
N VAL A 38 4.34 -6.93 0.33
CA VAL A 38 4.52 -5.59 0.87
C VAL A 38 4.00 -4.57 -0.12
N TYR A 39 2.89 -3.92 0.21
CA TYR A 39 2.27 -2.86 -0.57
C TYR A 39 2.83 -1.50 -0.16
N PHE A 40 3.06 -0.63 -1.14
CA PHE A 40 3.57 0.73 -0.96
C PHE A 40 3.17 1.62 -2.15
N PHE A 41 3.22 2.94 -1.98
CA PHE A 41 3.04 3.86 -3.09
C PHE A 41 4.37 4.21 -3.78
N ASP A 42 4.34 4.15 -5.11
CA ASP A 42 5.29 4.87 -5.97
C ASP A 42 4.73 6.25 -6.34
N ARG A 43 5.61 7.21 -6.64
CA ARG A 43 5.24 8.57 -7.06
C ARG A 43 4.25 8.58 -8.22
N ALA A 44 4.40 7.70 -9.22
CA ALA A 44 3.50 7.64 -10.36
C ALA A 44 2.11 7.12 -9.96
N ARG A 45 2.05 6.08 -9.14
CA ARG A 45 0.77 5.49 -8.69
C ARG A 45 0.01 6.41 -7.74
N LEU A 46 0.73 7.08 -6.84
CA LEU A 46 0.14 8.08 -5.96
C LEU A 46 -0.46 9.23 -6.75
N LYS A 47 0.26 9.79 -7.73
CA LYS A 47 -0.29 10.83 -8.61
C LYS A 47 -1.57 10.38 -9.31
N ARG A 48 -1.60 9.14 -9.83
CA ARG A 48 -2.82 8.59 -10.46
C ARG A 48 -3.98 8.46 -9.48
N LEU A 49 -3.72 8.11 -8.22
CA LEU A 49 -4.74 8.10 -7.17
C LEU A 49 -5.24 9.52 -6.87
N LEU A 50 -4.35 10.49 -6.68
CA LEU A 50 -4.70 11.88 -6.37
C LEU A 50 -5.59 12.54 -7.46
N LEU A 51 -5.41 12.14 -8.72
CA LEU A 51 -6.26 12.60 -9.83
C LEU A 51 -7.71 12.09 -9.72
N LYS A 52 -7.94 10.96 -9.04
CA LYS A 52 -9.27 10.36 -8.85
C LYS A 52 -9.96 10.80 -7.55
N LEU A 53 -9.21 11.37 -6.62
CA LEU A 53 -9.68 11.72 -5.29
C LEU A 53 -10.19 13.16 -5.21
N SER A 54 -11.15 13.37 -4.30
CA SER A 54 -11.61 14.70 -3.91
C SER A 54 -10.53 15.48 -3.14
N SER A 55 -10.68 16.81 -3.04
CA SER A 55 -9.71 17.66 -2.33
C SER A 55 -9.48 17.24 -0.86
N ALA A 56 -10.54 16.82 -0.17
CA ALA A 56 -10.47 16.34 1.21
C ALA A 56 -9.67 15.03 1.35
N GLU A 57 -9.80 14.13 0.37
CA GLU A 57 -9.09 12.84 0.37
C GLU A 57 -7.65 12.96 -0.08
N ARG A 58 -7.31 13.98 -0.89
CA ARG A 58 -5.94 14.21 -1.36
C ARG A 58 -4.95 14.35 -0.20
N GLN A 59 -5.27 15.15 0.82
CA GLN A 59 -4.38 15.30 1.99
C GLN A 59 -4.14 13.97 2.71
N LEU A 60 -5.17 13.12 2.80
CA LEU A 60 -5.02 11.80 3.42
C LEU A 60 -4.18 10.86 2.56
N ALA A 61 -4.35 10.92 1.23
CA ALA A 61 -3.59 10.12 0.27
C ALA A 61 -2.13 10.55 0.20
N GLU A 62 -1.85 11.85 0.29
CA GLU A 62 -0.48 12.37 0.39
C GLU A 62 0.23 11.85 1.64
N LYS A 63 -0.46 11.81 2.80
CA LYS A 63 0.06 11.17 4.01
C LYS A 63 0.32 9.67 3.85
N ALA A 64 -0.37 9.01 2.92
CA ALA A 64 -0.17 7.59 2.62
C ALA A 64 1.09 7.32 1.77
N GLN A 65 1.75 8.35 1.22
CA GLN A 65 2.94 8.18 0.36
C GLN A 65 4.06 7.38 1.03
N ASN A 66 4.27 7.63 2.32
CA ASN A 66 5.31 6.98 3.11
C ASN A 66 4.76 5.80 3.90
N VAL A 67 3.53 5.34 3.64
CA VAL A 67 2.98 4.17 4.31
C VAL A 67 3.39 2.90 3.54
N TYR A 68 3.58 1.80 4.27
CA TYR A 68 3.64 0.46 3.71
C TYR A 68 2.70 -0.47 4.50
N VAL A 69 2.23 -1.50 3.81
CA VAL A 69 1.33 -2.52 4.36
C VAL A 69 1.90 -3.87 4.03
N VAL A 70 1.99 -4.75 5.01
CA VAL A 70 2.40 -6.13 4.81
C VAL A 70 1.17 -7.01 4.90
N VAL A 71 0.97 -7.81 3.86
CA VAL A 71 -0.14 -8.75 3.70
C VAL A 71 0.43 -10.14 3.55
N VAL A 72 -0.11 -11.09 4.32
CA VAL A 72 0.23 -12.52 4.27
C VAL A 72 -1.08 -13.26 4.13
N ASP A 73 -1.18 -14.15 3.13
CA ASP A 73 -2.39 -14.94 2.84
C ASP A 73 -3.69 -14.11 2.77
N GLY A 74 -3.61 -12.88 2.25
CA GLY A 74 -4.76 -11.98 2.11
C GLY A 74 -5.16 -11.21 3.38
N ALA A 75 -4.48 -11.45 4.50
CA ALA A 75 -4.68 -10.72 5.76
C ALA A 75 -3.59 -9.65 5.98
N VAL A 76 -3.99 -8.48 6.45
CA VAL A 76 -3.07 -7.41 6.84
C VAL A 76 -2.44 -7.79 8.19
N VAL A 77 -1.13 -8.06 8.16
CA VAL A 77 -0.38 -8.46 9.35
C VAL A 77 0.32 -7.27 10.01
N THR A 78 0.80 -6.30 9.24
CA THR A 78 1.41 -5.10 9.82
C THR A 78 1.33 -3.89 8.88
N VAL A 79 1.42 -2.70 9.47
CA VAL A 79 1.46 -1.42 8.76
C VAL A 79 2.53 -0.52 9.34
N GLY A 80 3.07 0.37 8.51
CA GLY A 80 4.11 1.29 8.98
C GLY A 80 4.41 2.45 8.07
N HIS A 81 5.23 3.36 8.59
CA HIS A 81 5.84 4.41 7.80
C HIS A 81 7.22 3.96 7.33
N ARG A 82 7.53 4.17 6.06
CA ARG A 82 8.87 4.07 5.51
C ARG A 82 9.61 5.36 5.84
N SER A 83 10.78 5.22 6.43
CA SER A 83 11.76 6.31 6.50
C SER A 83 12.47 6.43 5.15
N PRO A 84 13.05 7.59 4.80
CA PRO A 84 14.01 7.66 3.69
C PRO A 84 15.20 6.70 3.90
N ASP A 85 15.60 6.47 5.16
CA ASP A 85 16.60 5.48 5.57
C ASP A 85 16.07 4.05 5.67
N PHE A 86 14.80 3.81 5.32
CA PHE A 86 14.30 2.47 5.09
C PHE A 86 14.90 1.98 3.77
N CYS A 87 16.21 1.72 3.82
CA CYS A 87 17.03 1.05 2.84
C CYS A 87 16.53 -0.39 2.73
N VAL A 88 15.39 -0.55 2.05
CA VAL A 88 15.12 -1.77 1.32
C VAL A 88 16.17 -1.78 0.23
N SER A 89 17.05 -2.78 0.26
CA SER A 89 17.82 -3.23 -0.90
C SER A 89 17.01 -2.95 -2.16
N LYS A 90 17.54 -2.07 -3.03
CA LYS A 90 16.90 -1.55 -4.26
C LYS A 90 15.73 -2.44 -4.70
N PRO A 91 14.48 -1.95 -4.74
CA PRO A 91 13.38 -2.78 -5.19
C PRO A 91 13.76 -3.36 -6.53
N GLY A 92 13.87 -4.69 -6.58
CA GLY A 92 14.10 -5.43 -7.81
C GLY A 92 13.12 -4.93 -8.86
N VAL A 93 13.65 -4.83 -10.08
CA VAL A 93 13.01 -4.38 -11.33
C VAL A 93 11.47 -4.42 -11.22
N HIS A 94 10.84 -3.24 -11.32
CA HIS A 94 9.39 -3.10 -11.31
C HIS A 94 8.75 -4.01 -12.38
N HIS A 95 8.38 -5.23 -11.99
CA HIS A 95 7.51 -6.06 -12.80
C HIS A 95 6.10 -5.46 -12.69
N HIS A 96 5.75 -4.60 -13.64
CA HIS A 96 4.37 -4.30 -13.93
C HIS A 96 3.68 -5.60 -14.37
N ARG A 97 3.15 -6.35 -13.40
CA ARG A 97 2.21 -7.43 -13.68
C ARG A 97 0.96 -6.76 -14.24
N ARG A 98 0.87 -6.64 -15.57
CA ARG A 98 -0.35 -6.29 -16.28
C ARG A 98 -1.39 -7.31 -15.83
N ARG A 99 -2.43 -6.88 -15.10
CA ARG A 99 -3.63 -7.71 -14.92
C ARG A 99 -4.21 -7.92 -16.32
N PRO A 100 -4.37 -9.15 -16.82
CA PRO A 100 -5.18 -9.38 -17.99
C PRO A 100 -6.62 -9.00 -17.64
N GLN A 101 -7.19 -8.09 -18.41
CA GLN A 101 -8.62 -7.82 -18.37
C GLN A 101 -9.30 -9.09 -18.92
N HIS A 102 -9.94 -9.87 -18.05
CA HIS A 102 -10.94 -10.83 -18.51
C HIS A 102 -12.10 -10.01 -19.08
N GLN A 103 -12.16 -9.90 -20.40
CA GLN A 103 -13.42 -9.65 -21.11
C GLN A 103 -14.21 -10.94 -21.04
N ALA A 104 -15.36 -10.89 -20.35
CA ALA A 104 -16.39 -11.90 -20.45
C ALA A 104 -16.99 -11.83 -21.86
N ALA A 105 -17.15 -13.00 -22.48
CA ALA A 105 -17.93 -13.20 -23.70
C ALA A 105 -19.41 -13.42 -23.34
#